data_AF-A0A8S9FR32-F1
#
_entry.id   AF-A0A8S9FR32-F1
#
_cell.length_a   1.000
_cell.length_b   1.000
_cell.length_c   1.000
_cell.angle_alpha   90.00
_cell.angle_beta   90.00
_cell.angle_gamma   90.00
#
_symmetry.space_group_name_H-M   'P 1'
#
loop_
_entity.id
_entity.type
_entity.pdbx_description
1 polymer ?
#
loop_
_entity_poly.entity_id
_entity_poly.type
_entity_poly.pdbx_seq_one_letter_code
_entity_poly.pdbx_strand_id
1 'polypeptide(L)'
;MEGDKELLATKSCLRQSSKWFGSCANLGISAEHGYFTRWNSDSPWETTVLPTDLGWKKIAEPVMSHYTEATDGSFIEEKESAMVWHHQEADPSFGSWQAKELLDHLESVLTNEPVVVKRGQHIVEVKPQGVSKGKVVEHLIATMRNSKGKRPDFLLCIGDDRSDEDMFDSIVKHQDVSPIAFAEVFACTVGQKPSKAKFYLDDTPMVINMLEWLASASDKSKDEYLELGSNLVGVALSPMVIFDRFMTIYLQHARQESEQKYLQIQCTQQAVLIQIANKSFSIYPTPLVGGSFPFAWRIAVKRTLHRASMGPVARLDSWKILVSMPSGEVVDPPYSLKPAEENELDQGLDVGVDAPLVAKSYEGVFYNYLSIGMDAQVAYGFHHLRNTKPYLAQGPISNKLIYSGFSCTQGWFCTPFASDPGLRGLRNILKIHIKKVYCSEWEEIAVPKNVRSVVALNLESYGSGSHPWGNLKPDYLEKRGFVEAHCDDGLIEIFAFKHGWHASFVMTELISAKHIAQAAAVRFELRGGDWKDAFLQMDGEPWKQPMSTDYSTFVEIKKVPFQSLMINWNMHYL
;
A
#
# COMPACT_ATOMS: atom_id res chain seq x y z
N MET A 1 21.44 -11.21 36.09
CA MET A 1 20.24 -11.31 35.23
C MET A 1 19.30 -12.35 35.83
N GLU A 2 18.63 -12.01 36.94
CA GLU A 2 17.74 -12.92 37.67
C GLU A 2 16.23 -12.67 37.36
N GLY A 3 15.96 -11.84 36.34
CA GLY A 3 14.64 -11.26 36.02
C GLY A 3 13.94 -11.86 34.81
N ASP A 4 14.67 -12.21 33.75
CA ASP A 4 14.06 -12.56 32.46
C ASP A 4 13.77 -14.07 32.39
N LYS A 5 12.51 -14.42 32.13
CA LYS A 5 12.10 -15.79 31.82
C LYS A 5 11.66 -15.85 30.36
N GLU A 6 12.46 -16.51 29.55
CA GLU A 6 12.14 -16.79 28.15
C GLU A 6 11.54 -18.19 28.02
N LEU A 7 10.42 -18.30 27.32
CA LEU A 7 9.75 -19.57 27.06
C LEU A 7 9.40 -19.68 25.57
N LEU A 8 9.94 -20.71 24.90
CA LEU A 8 9.62 -21.04 23.52
C LEU A 8 8.50 -22.09 23.47
N ALA A 9 7.33 -21.71 22.94
CA ALA A 9 6.19 -22.61 22.74
C ALA A 9 6.08 -23.06 21.27
N THR A 10 6.34 -24.34 21.00
CA THR A 10 6.41 -24.91 19.65
C THR A 10 5.45 -26.08 19.44
N LYS A 11 5.15 -26.37 18.17
CA LYS A 11 4.46 -27.59 17.75
C LYS A 11 5.42 -28.77 17.56
N SER A 12 6.73 -28.50 17.51
CA SER A 12 7.76 -29.51 17.28
C SER A 12 7.76 -30.57 18.38
N CYS A 13 8.15 -31.79 18.02
CA CYS A 13 8.30 -32.90 18.94
C CYS A 13 9.40 -32.63 19.98
N LEU A 14 9.39 -33.41 21.07
CA LEU A 14 10.33 -33.24 22.17
C LEU A 14 11.78 -33.42 21.72
N ARG A 15 12.03 -34.43 20.87
CA ARG A 15 13.37 -34.75 20.34
C ARG A 15 13.95 -33.62 19.52
N GLN A 16 13.15 -33.04 18.62
CA GLN A 16 13.58 -31.94 17.78
C GLN A 16 13.86 -30.71 18.64
N SER A 17 12.92 -30.31 19.48
CA SER A 17 13.08 -29.14 20.37
C SER A 17 14.33 -29.25 21.26
N SER A 18 14.60 -30.44 21.80
CA SER A 18 15.80 -30.71 22.59
C SER A 18 17.09 -30.63 21.76
N LYS A 19 17.07 -31.09 20.51
CA LYS A 19 18.24 -31.05 19.62
C LYS A 19 18.64 -29.63 19.23
N TRP A 20 17.67 -28.76 18.93
CA TRP A 20 17.93 -27.39 18.47
C TRP A 20 18.29 -26.44 19.62
N PHE A 21 17.61 -26.57 20.76
CA PHE A 21 17.70 -25.60 21.86
C PHE A 21 18.32 -26.18 23.15
N GLY A 22 18.85 -27.40 23.10
CA GLY A 22 19.44 -28.07 24.26
C GLY A 22 20.64 -27.35 24.87
N SER A 23 21.39 -26.59 24.06
CA SER A 23 22.52 -25.77 24.51
C SER A 23 22.11 -24.45 25.18
N CYS A 24 20.86 -24.02 25.06
CA CYS A 24 20.35 -22.78 25.65
C CYS A 24 19.93 -23.03 27.10
N ALA A 25 20.88 -22.94 28.04
CA ALA A 25 20.67 -23.34 29.43
C ALA A 25 19.48 -22.63 30.12
N ASN A 26 19.27 -21.34 29.83
CA ASN A 26 18.26 -20.51 30.48
C ASN A 26 16.92 -20.42 29.72
N LEU A 27 16.76 -21.15 28.60
CA LEU A 27 15.55 -21.10 27.78
C LEU A 27 14.56 -22.18 28.23
N GLY A 28 13.36 -21.75 28.61
CA GLY A 28 12.23 -22.65 28.78
C GLY A 28 11.73 -23.15 27.42
N ILE A 29 11.32 -24.41 27.35
CA ILE A 29 10.80 -25.03 26.13
C ILE A 29 9.47 -25.70 26.42
N SER A 30 8.47 -25.39 25.61
CA SER A 30 7.16 -26.04 25.62
C SER A 30 6.91 -26.68 24.26
N ALA A 31 6.96 -28.01 24.19
CA ALA A 31 6.86 -28.81 22.97
C ALA A 31 5.44 -29.35 22.77
N GLU A 32 5.10 -29.68 21.52
CA GLU A 32 3.80 -30.23 21.13
C GLU A 32 2.61 -29.43 21.67
N HIS A 33 2.59 -28.12 21.40
CA HIS A 33 1.56 -27.20 21.89
C HIS A 33 1.45 -27.07 23.41
N GLY A 34 2.44 -27.54 24.16
CA GLY A 34 2.45 -27.50 25.61
C GLY A 34 2.09 -28.81 26.29
N TYR A 35 2.08 -29.93 25.56
CA TYR A 35 1.98 -31.23 26.20
C TYR A 35 3.18 -31.47 27.12
N PHE A 36 4.38 -31.12 26.66
CA PHE A 36 5.62 -31.20 27.42
C PHE A 36 6.18 -29.81 27.68
N THR A 37 6.54 -29.50 28.92
CA THR A 37 7.20 -28.24 29.27
C THR A 37 8.45 -28.52 30.09
N ARG A 38 9.53 -27.79 29.81
CA ARG A 38 10.78 -27.80 30.56
C ARG A 38 11.20 -26.37 30.82
N TRP A 39 11.44 -26.01 32.07
CA TRP A 39 11.65 -24.62 32.48
C TRP A 39 13.06 -24.07 32.23
N ASN A 40 14.07 -24.94 32.19
CA ASN A 40 15.47 -24.63 31.82
C ASN A 40 16.20 -25.96 31.52
N SER A 41 17.48 -25.92 31.12
CA SER A 41 18.23 -27.14 30.78
C SER A 41 18.28 -28.18 31.90
N ASP A 42 18.28 -27.72 33.15
CA ASP A 42 18.50 -28.55 34.34
C ASP A 42 17.18 -29.08 34.93
N SER A 43 16.04 -28.60 34.43
CA SER A 43 14.71 -29.03 34.86
C SER A 43 14.28 -30.30 34.14
N PRO A 44 13.56 -31.22 34.80
CA PRO A 44 12.93 -32.35 34.13
C PRO A 44 11.82 -31.88 33.18
N TRP A 45 11.47 -32.72 32.21
CA TRP A 45 10.27 -32.51 31.40
C TRP A 45 9.03 -32.80 32.24
N GLU A 46 8.11 -31.85 32.24
CA GLU A 46 6.81 -31.93 32.89
C GLU A 46 5.72 -32.15 31.84
N THR A 47 4.78 -33.06 32.12
CA THR A 47 3.60 -33.27 31.29
C THR A 47 2.43 -32.47 31.86
N THR A 48 1.87 -31.55 31.07
CA THR A 48 0.86 -30.59 31.56
C THR A 48 -0.54 -31.21 31.73
N VAL A 49 -0.80 -32.32 31.04
CA VAL A 49 -2.08 -33.06 31.10
C VAL A 49 -1.85 -34.40 31.78
N LEU A 50 -2.86 -34.91 32.50
CA LEU A 50 -2.84 -36.27 33.02
C LEU A 50 -2.52 -37.25 31.88
N PRO A 51 -1.77 -38.35 32.13
CA PRO A 51 -1.39 -39.29 31.07
C PRO A 51 -2.63 -39.78 30.33
N THR A 52 -2.86 -39.25 29.13
CA THR A 52 -3.95 -39.70 28.27
C THR A 52 -3.54 -41.03 27.66
N ASP A 53 -4.45 -42.01 27.63
CA ASP A 53 -4.24 -43.20 26.82
C ASP A 53 -4.06 -42.76 25.36
N LEU A 54 -2.89 -43.02 24.79
CA LEU A 54 -2.57 -42.72 23.39
C LEU A 54 -3.15 -43.78 22.44
N GLY A 55 -4.06 -44.64 22.91
CA GLY A 55 -4.77 -45.65 22.13
C GLY A 55 -5.45 -45.11 20.88
N TRP A 56 -5.92 -43.86 20.90
CA TRP A 56 -6.49 -43.18 19.73
C TRP A 56 -5.55 -43.11 18.53
N LYS A 57 -4.22 -43.12 18.73
CA LYS A 57 -3.25 -43.13 17.62
C LYS A 57 -3.39 -44.38 16.77
N LYS A 58 -3.75 -45.51 17.37
CA LYS A 58 -4.01 -46.78 16.66
C LYS A 58 -5.28 -46.73 15.82
N ILE A 59 -6.18 -45.79 16.11
CA ILE A 59 -7.40 -45.53 15.33
C ILE A 59 -7.09 -44.53 14.21
N ALA A 60 -6.33 -43.47 14.51
CA ALA A 60 -6.00 -42.41 13.57
C ALA A 60 -4.99 -42.84 12.49
N GLU A 61 -3.99 -43.65 12.84
CA GLU A 61 -2.93 -44.10 11.93
C GLU A 61 -3.47 -44.77 10.65
N PRO A 62 -4.33 -45.79 10.70
CA PRO A 62 -4.80 -46.45 9.48
C PRO A 62 -5.62 -45.50 8.59
N VAL A 63 -6.35 -44.55 9.20
CA VAL A 63 -7.08 -43.51 8.46
C VAL A 63 -6.09 -42.60 7.74
N MET A 64 -5.11 -42.04 8.44
CA MET A 64 -4.09 -41.18 7.82
C MET A 64 -3.26 -41.92 6.76
N SER A 65 -2.95 -43.19 6.98
CA SER A 65 -2.19 -44.04 6.05
C SER A 65 -2.96 -44.22 4.73
N HIS A 66 -4.28 -44.42 4.77
CA HIS A 66 -5.11 -44.46 3.57
C HIS A 66 -5.02 -43.18 2.72
N TYR A 67 -5.10 -42.01 3.35
CA TYR A 67 -4.98 -40.74 2.61
C TYR A 67 -3.55 -40.48 2.13
N THR A 68 -2.55 -41.01 2.84
CA THR A 68 -1.15 -40.93 2.44
C THR A 68 -0.89 -41.75 1.17
N GLU A 69 -1.39 -42.99 1.12
CA GLU A 69 -1.31 -43.85 -0.06
C GLU A 69 -2.06 -43.27 -1.27
N ALA A 70 -3.17 -42.57 -1.02
CA ALA A 70 -3.99 -41.96 -2.06
C ALA A 70 -3.51 -40.57 -2.52
N THR A 71 -2.45 -40.01 -1.91
CA THR A 71 -2.00 -38.64 -2.16
C THR A 71 -0.48 -38.57 -2.28
N ASP A 72 0.01 -38.61 -3.52
CA ASP A 72 1.43 -38.47 -3.82
C ASP A 72 2.02 -37.18 -3.23
N GLY A 73 3.20 -37.27 -2.61
CA GLY A 73 3.86 -36.14 -1.94
C GLY A 73 3.32 -35.83 -0.53
N SER A 74 2.41 -36.64 -0.01
CA SER A 74 2.00 -36.56 1.40
C SER A 74 2.73 -37.57 2.29
N PHE A 75 2.81 -37.29 3.59
CA PHE A 75 3.40 -38.20 4.57
C PHE A 75 2.86 -37.96 5.99
N ILE A 76 3.06 -38.93 6.88
CA ILE A 76 2.67 -38.85 8.29
C ILE A 76 3.91 -38.58 9.16
N GLU A 77 3.82 -37.58 10.03
CA GLU A 77 4.75 -37.32 11.11
C GLU A 77 4.13 -37.79 12.44
N GLU A 78 4.67 -38.87 13.00
CA GLU A 78 4.30 -39.34 14.34
C GLU A 78 5.14 -38.62 15.40
N LYS A 79 4.48 -37.86 16.28
CA LYS A 79 5.10 -37.18 17.44
C LYS A 79 4.87 -37.98 18.71
N GLU A 80 5.38 -37.56 19.86
CA GLU A 80 5.16 -38.32 21.11
C GLU A 80 3.67 -38.29 21.54
N SER A 81 3.01 -37.14 21.49
CA SER A 81 1.61 -36.97 21.90
C SER A 81 0.65 -36.64 20.76
N ALA A 82 1.12 -36.31 19.56
CA ALA A 82 0.30 -35.93 18.41
C ALA A 82 0.63 -36.74 17.14
N MET A 83 -0.23 -36.66 16.12
CA MET A 83 0.02 -37.18 14.77
C MET A 83 -0.33 -36.09 13.75
N VAL A 84 0.54 -35.89 12.74
CA VAL A 84 0.36 -34.85 11.73
C VAL A 84 0.47 -35.46 10.34
N TRP A 85 -0.53 -35.24 9.50
CA TRP A 85 -0.46 -35.55 8.08
C TRP A 85 -0.07 -34.30 7.31
N HIS A 86 0.99 -34.38 6.51
CA HIS A 86 1.56 -33.30 5.72
C HIS A 86 1.22 -33.49 4.25
N HIS A 87 0.85 -32.41 3.57
CA HIS A 87 0.52 -32.43 2.14
C HIS A 87 1.14 -31.26 1.37
N GLN A 88 2.24 -30.71 1.86
CA GLN A 88 2.90 -29.55 1.26
C GLN A 88 3.54 -29.85 -0.10
N GLU A 89 4.02 -31.09 -0.30
CA GLU A 89 4.65 -31.52 -1.56
C GLU A 89 3.66 -32.17 -2.53
N ALA A 90 2.41 -32.36 -2.10
CA ALA A 90 1.33 -32.83 -2.97
C ALA A 90 0.83 -31.73 -3.90
N ASP A 91 0.07 -32.10 -4.94
CA ASP A 91 -0.64 -31.12 -5.77
C ASP A 91 -1.49 -30.19 -4.87
N PRO A 92 -1.38 -28.85 -4.99
CA PRO A 92 -2.03 -27.93 -4.05
C PRO A 92 -3.56 -28.06 -3.99
N SER A 93 -4.19 -28.35 -5.14
CA SER A 93 -5.65 -28.45 -5.22
C SER A 93 -6.11 -29.80 -4.66
N PHE A 94 -5.45 -30.88 -5.08
CA PHE A 94 -5.77 -32.24 -4.66
C PHE A 94 -5.44 -32.48 -3.18
N GLY A 95 -4.25 -32.07 -2.72
CA GLY A 95 -3.85 -32.19 -1.32
C GLY A 95 -4.76 -31.39 -0.38
N SER A 96 -5.21 -30.19 -0.80
CA SER A 96 -6.20 -29.41 -0.05
C SER A 96 -7.58 -30.08 0.01
N TRP A 97 -7.99 -30.76 -1.07
CA TRP A 97 -9.23 -31.53 -1.12
C TRP A 97 -9.14 -32.76 -0.20
N GLN A 98 -8.06 -33.54 -0.29
CA GLN A 98 -7.78 -34.69 0.57
C GLN A 98 -7.68 -34.30 2.06
N ALA A 99 -7.05 -33.17 2.38
CA ALA A 99 -7.00 -32.64 3.74
C ALA A 99 -8.39 -32.36 4.34
N LYS A 100 -9.36 -31.96 3.51
CA LYS A 100 -10.73 -31.71 3.95
C LYS A 100 -11.44 -33.03 4.25
N GLU A 101 -11.34 -33.99 3.35
CA GLU A 101 -11.95 -35.31 3.53
C GLU A 101 -11.32 -36.06 4.72
N LEU A 102 -9.99 -35.97 4.89
CA LEU A 102 -9.28 -36.54 6.03
C LEU A 102 -9.72 -35.92 7.36
N LEU A 103 -9.93 -34.60 7.40
CA LEU A 103 -10.45 -33.91 8.59
C LEU A 103 -11.82 -34.47 8.98
N ASP A 104 -12.76 -34.51 8.04
CA ASP A 104 -14.13 -34.98 8.28
C ASP A 104 -14.14 -36.46 8.73
N HIS A 105 -13.29 -37.29 8.11
CA HIS A 105 -13.13 -38.70 8.48
C HIS A 105 -12.55 -38.87 9.89
N LEU A 106 -11.46 -38.16 10.22
CA LEU A 106 -10.84 -38.23 11.54
C LEU A 106 -11.76 -37.68 12.64
N GLU A 107 -12.49 -36.59 12.40
CA GLU A 107 -13.48 -36.07 13.36
C GLU A 107 -14.57 -37.10 13.65
N SER A 108 -15.04 -37.80 12.62
CA SER A 108 -16.04 -38.87 12.75
C SER A 108 -15.52 -40.06 13.57
N VAL A 109 -14.34 -40.60 13.23
CA VAL A 109 -13.81 -41.81 13.90
C VAL A 109 -13.28 -41.55 15.32
N LEU A 110 -12.85 -40.31 15.60
CA LEU A 110 -12.29 -39.92 16.89
C LEU A 110 -13.28 -39.16 17.78
N THR A 111 -14.58 -39.12 17.42
CA THR A 111 -15.62 -38.37 18.16
C THR A 111 -15.66 -38.70 19.66
N ASN A 112 -15.36 -39.94 20.05
CA ASN A 112 -15.39 -40.40 21.45
C ASN A 112 -14.02 -40.42 22.13
N GLU A 113 -12.96 -40.01 21.44
CA GLU A 113 -11.61 -39.97 21.97
C GLU A 113 -11.30 -38.57 22.53
N PRO A 114 -10.45 -38.43 23.57
CA PRO A 114 -10.11 -37.15 24.18
C PRO A 114 -9.09 -36.37 23.34
N VAL A 115 -9.39 -36.17 22.06
CA VAL A 115 -8.51 -35.53 21.06
C VAL A 115 -9.25 -34.46 20.27
N VAL A 116 -8.47 -33.60 19.63
CA VAL A 116 -8.96 -32.56 18.72
C VAL A 116 -8.25 -32.72 17.40
N VAL A 117 -9.03 -32.83 16.32
CA VAL A 117 -8.53 -32.79 14.95
C VAL A 117 -8.56 -31.35 14.48
N LYS A 118 -7.46 -30.86 13.90
CA LYS A 118 -7.38 -29.51 13.33
C LYS A 118 -6.68 -29.51 12.00
N ARG A 119 -7.26 -28.78 11.05
CA ARG A 119 -6.59 -28.42 9.80
C ARG A 119 -5.74 -27.16 9.97
N GLY A 120 -4.48 -27.25 9.53
CA GLY A 120 -3.53 -26.15 9.47
C GLY A 120 -3.11 -25.82 8.03
N GLN A 121 -2.10 -24.97 7.88
CA GLN A 121 -1.52 -24.68 6.57
C GLN A 121 -0.74 -25.92 6.09
N HIS A 122 -1.22 -26.53 5.01
CA HIS A 122 -0.66 -27.76 4.42
C HIS A 122 -0.63 -29.01 5.33
N ILE A 123 -1.40 -29.02 6.42
CA ILE A 123 -1.42 -30.13 7.38
C ILE A 123 -2.82 -30.43 7.93
N VAL A 124 -3.00 -31.67 8.39
CA VAL A 124 -4.06 -32.09 9.31
C VAL A 124 -3.41 -32.70 10.55
N GLU A 125 -3.73 -32.18 11.73
CA GLU A 125 -3.11 -32.57 13.00
C GLU A 125 -4.17 -33.12 13.96
N VAL A 126 -3.86 -34.25 14.60
CA VAL A 126 -4.61 -34.82 15.73
C VAL A 126 -3.76 -34.69 16.98
N LYS A 127 -4.34 -34.11 18.03
CA LYS A 127 -3.65 -33.89 19.31
C LYS A 127 -4.58 -34.04 20.51
N PRO A 128 -4.06 -34.26 21.73
CA PRO A 128 -4.89 -34.41 22.92
C PRO A 128 -5.71 -33.14 23.22
N GLN A 129 -6.93 -33.33 23.71
CA GLN A 129 -7.77 -32.25 24.18
C GLN A 129 -7.13 -31.58 25.41
N GLY A 130 -7.34 -30.26 25.56
CA GLY A 130 -6.81 -29.49 26.68
C GLY A 130 -5.39 -28.97 26.49
N VAL A 131 -4.72 -29.29 25.37
CA VAL A 131 -3.38 -28.78 25.03
C VAL A 131 -3.46 -27.68 23.98
N SER A 132 -2.95 -26.49 24.33
CA SER A 132 -2.80 -25.38 23.41
C SER A 132 -1.67 -24.45 23.87
N LYS A 133 -1.07 -23.71 22.92
CA LYS A 133 -0.07 -22.70 23.26
C LYS A 133 -0.66 -21.60 24.16
N GLY A 134 -1.97 -21.32 24.05
CA GLY A 134 -2.68 -20.45 25.00
C GLY A 134 -2.63 -20.97 26.44
N LYS A 135 -2.83 -22.27 26.66
CA LYS A 135 -2.73 -22.89 27.99
C LYS A 135 -1.30 -22.80 28.55
N VAL A 136 -0.28 -22.86 27.70
CA VAL A 136 1.12 -22.62 28.10
C VAL A 136 1.30 -21.21 28.65
N VAL A 137 0.72 -20.20 27.98
CA VAL A 137 0.78 -18.81 28.46
C VAL A 137 0.05 -18.64 29.80
N GLU A 138 -1.15 -19.20 29.95
CA GLU A 138 -1.89 -19.19 31.24
C GLU A 138 -1.07 -19.81 32.36
N HIS A 139 -0.45 -20.97 32.09
CA HIS A 139 0.37 -21.68 33.04
C HIS A 139 1.65 -20.91 33.39
N LEU A 140 2.34 -20.32 32.40
CA LEU A 140 3.51 -19.47 32.61
C LEU A 140 3.19 -18.29 33.54
N ILE A 141 2.11 -17.55 33.24
CA ILE A 141 1.68 -16.39 34.04
C ILE A 141 1.32 -16.84 35.47
N ALA A 142 0.59 -17.95 35.63
CA ALA A 142 0.23 -18.50 36.93
C ALA A 142 1.46 -18.94 37.74
N THR A 143 2.41 -19.63 37.11
CA THR A 143 3.65 -20.09 37.74
C THR A 143 4.55 -18.92 38.15
N MET A 144 4.65 -17.87 37.34
CA MET A 144 5.37 -16.63 37.72
C MET A 144 4.73 -15.95 38.94
N ARG A 145 3.39 -15.86 38.96
CA ARG A 145 2.64 -15.31 40.10
C ARG A 145 2.89 -16.11 41.38
N ASN A 146 2.84 -17.44 41.30
CA ASN A 146 2.92 -18.32 42.48
C ASN A 146 4.36 -18.47 43.02
N SER A 147 5.38 -18.47 42.15
CA SER A 147 6.77 -18.70 42.56
C SER A 147 7.49 -17.46 43.10
N LYS A 148 7.18 -16.26 42.59
CA LYS A 148 7.88 -15.01 42.97
C LYS A 148 6.96 -13.95 43.60
N GLY A 149 5.66 -14.20 43.70
CA GLY A 149 4.68 -13.23 44.22
C GLY A 149 4.51 -11.96 43.36
N LYS A 150 5.14 -11.91 42.18
CA LYS A 150 5.12 -10.76 41.26
C LYS A 150 4.59 -11.19 39.88
N ARG A 151 3.79 -10.33 39.26
CA ARG A 151 3.38 -10.47 37.85
C ARG A 151 4.54 -10.03 36.93
N PRO A 152 4.60 -10.48 35.67
CA PRO A 152 5.56 -9.93 34.72
C PRO A 152 5.24 -8.45 34.46
N ASP A 153 6.26 -7.59 34.52
CA ASP A 153 6.15 -6.16 34.23
C ASP A 153 6.21 -5.87 32.71
N PHE A 154 6.74 -6.83 31.94
CA PHE A 154 6.80 -6.82 30.48
C PHE A 154 6.47 -8.22 29.93
N LEU A 155 5.64 -8.29 28.90
CA LEU A 155 5.28 -9.55 28.23
C LEU A 155 5.33 -9.36 26.71
N LEU A 156 6.31 -9.99 26.06
CA LEU A 156 6.40 -10.08 24.60
C LEU A 156 5.99 -11.48 24.15
N CYS A 157 5.00 -11.56 23.26
CA CYS A 157 4.53 -12.81 22.67
C CYS A 157 4.54 -12.68 21.15
N ILE A 158 5.24 -13.59 20.47
CA ILE A 158 5.40 -13.56 19.01
C ILE A 158 4.95 -14.91 18.43
N GLY A 159 4.19 -14.88 17.33
CA GLY A 159 3.76 -16.09 16.65
C GLY A 159 3.32 -15.86 15.21
N ASP A 160 3.51 -16.84 14.34
CA ASP A 160 3.34 -16.75 12.89
C ASP A 160 2.23 -17.66 12.33
N ASP A 161 1.64 -18.53 13.16
CA ASP A 161 0.65 -19.53 12.73
C ASP A 161 -0.71 -19.37 13.44
N ARG A 162 -1.76 -20.00 12.89
CA ARG A 162 -3.11 -20.06 13.48
C ARG A 162 -3.12 -20.58 14.90
N SER A 163 -2.20 -21.48 15.28
CA SER A 163 -2.13 -21.97 16.66
C SER A 163 -1.69 -20.91 17.66
N ASP A 164 -1.03 -19.86 17.20
CA ASP A 164 -0.50 -18.80 18.05
C ASP A 164 -1.59 -17.80 18.45
N GLU A 165 -2.70 -17.79 17.71
CA GLU A 165 -3.92 -17.09 18.08
C GLU A 165 -4.46 -17.52 19.44
N ASP A 166 -4.21 -18.78 19.84
CA ASP A 166 -4.56 -19.27 21.19
C ASP A 166 -3.71 -18.55 22.27
N MET A 167 -2.45 -18.20 21.97
CA MET A 167 -1.60 -17.41 22.87
C MET A 167 -2.11 -15.98 22.99
N PHE A 168 -2.39 -15.32 21.86
CA PHE A 168 -2.86 -13.95 21.84
C PHE A 168 -4.23 -13.81 22.54
N ASP A 169 -5.15 -14.76 22.31
CA ASP A 169 -6.45 -14.80 22.98
C ASP A 169 -6.33 -14.94 24.50
N SER A 170 -5.44 -15.82 24.96
CA SER A 170 -5.18 -16.03 26.38
C SER A 170 -4.69 -14.74 27.05
N ILE A 171 -3.76 -14.05 26.39
CA ILE A 171 -3.19 -12.78 26.84
C ILE A 171 -4.29 -11.70 26.96
N VAL A 172 -5.12 -11.52 25.93
CA VAL A 172 -6.21 -10.52 25.94
C VAL A 172 -7.22 -10.82 27.05
N LYS A 173 -7.63 -12.09 27.22
CA LYS A 173 -8.56 -12.49 28.29
C LYS A 173 -8.03 -12.20 29.69
N HIS A 174 -6.71 -12.22 29.88
CA HIS A 174 -6.10 -11.94 31.19
C HIS A 174 -5.86 -10.43 31.42
N GLN A 175 -5.99 -9.58 30.40
CA GLN A 175 -5.95 -8.11 30.55
C GLN A 175 -7.25 -7.55 31.15
N ASP A 176 -8.41 -8.07 30.72
CA ASP A 176 -9.72 -7.51 31.09
C ASP A 176 -10.22 -7.91 32.50
N VAL A 177 -9.59 -8.89 33.16
CA VAL A 177 -10.13 -9.52 34.38
C VAL A 177 -9.50 -8.95 35.68
N SER A 178 -8.59 -7.97 35.63
CA SER A 178 -7.99 -7.41 36.85
C SER A 178 -7.65 -5.92 36.76
N PRO A 179 -8.27 -5.03 37.57
CA PRO A 179 -8.07 -3.58 37.54
C PRO A 179 -6.77 -3.12 38.23
N ILE A 180 -5.68 -3.88 38.12
CA ILE A 180 -4.35 -3.46 38.58
C ILE A 180 -3.38 -3.67 37.41
N ALA A 181 -3.22 -2.59 36.65
CA ALA A 181 -2.22 -2.36 35.62
C ALA A 181 -0.81 -2.69 36.12
N PHE A 182 0.09 -3.14 35.22
CA PHE A 182 1.55 -2.89 35.21
C PHE A 182 2.34 -3.82 34.25
N ALA A 183 1.70 -4.73 33.51
CA ALA A 183 2.39 -5.43 32.42
C ALA A 183 2.24 -4.65 31.11
N GLU A 184 3.34 -4.13 30.54
CA GLU A 184 3.34 -3.73 29.14
C GLU A 184 3.31 -5.00 28.28
N VAL A 185 2.21 -5.20 27.56
CA VAL A 185 1.97 -6.41 26.78
C VAL A 185 2.08 -6.13 25.29
N PHE A 186 2.98 -6.86 24.64
CA PHE A 186 3.23 -6.81 23.21
C PHE A 186 2.94 -8.19 22.61
N ALA A 187 1.70 -8.39 22.15
CA ALA A 187 1.33 -9.53 21.33
C ALA A 187 1.52 -9.17 19.85
N CYS A 188 2.42 -9.88 19.18
CA CYS A 188 2.89 -9.62 17.83
C CYS A 188 2.68 -10.84 16.93
N THR A 189 1.85 -10.72 15.90
CA THR A 189 1.81 -11.73 14.84
C THR A 189 2.96 -11.54 13.86
N VAL A 190 3.56 -12.61 13.32
CA VAL A 190 4.50 -12.52 12.19
C VAL A 190 3.73 -12.69 10.88
N GLY A 191 3.99 -11.79 9.94
CA GLY A 191 3.21 -11.62 8.72
C GLY A 191 1.95 -10.78 8.93
N GLN A 192 1.54 -10.08 7.86
CA GLN A 192 0.30 -9.29 7.85
C GLN A 192 -0.88 -10.22 7.56
N LYS A 193 -1.59 -10.61 8.61
CA LYS A 193 -2.75 -11.52 8.55
C LYS A 193 -3.78 -11.16 9.62
N PRO A 194 -5.06 -11.54 9.45
CA PRO A 194 -6.04 -11.43 10.52
C PRO A 194 -5.53 -12.17 11.76
N SER A 195 -5.44 -11.45 12.88
CA SER A 195 -4.91 -11.97 14.14
C SER A 195 -5.56 -11.25 15.32
N LYS A 196 -5.61 -11.93 16.47
CA LYS A 196 -5.94 -11.37 17.77
C LYS A 196 -4.77 -10.58 18.37
N ALA A 197 -3.57 -10.71 17.82
CA ALA A 197 -2.42 -9.89 18.20
C ALA A 197 -2.68 -8.41 17.88
N LYS A 198 -2.28 -7.51 18.79
CA LYS A 198 -2.41 -6.06 18.62
C LYS A 198 -1.40 -5.50 17.61
N PHE A 199 -0.23 -6.13 17.52
CA PHE A 199 0.87 -5.70 16.68
C PHE A 199 1.24 -6.79 15.69
N TYR A 200 2.05 -6.43 14.68
CA TYR A 200 2.61 -7.41 13.77
C TYR A 200 4.08 -7.08 13.45
N LEU A 201 4.84 -8.11 13.10
CA LEU A 201 6.17 -8.04 12.50
C LEU A 201 6.08 -8.62 11.09
N ASP A 202 6.83 -8.07 10.14
CA ASP A 202 6.62 -8.42 8.73
C ASP A 202 7.11 -9.83 8.38
N ASP A 203 8.19 -10.30 9.00
CA ASP A 203 8.85 -11.59 8.74
C ASP A 203 9.78 -11.99 9.90
N THR A 204 10.34 -13.21 9.82
CA THR A 204 11.29 -13.76 10.81
C THR A 204 12.57 -12.93 10.96
N PRO A 205 13.20 -12.40 9.90
CA PRO A 205 14.33 -11.47 10.05
C PRO A 205 14.01 -10.24 10.90
N MET A 206 12.81 -9.66 10.80
CA MET A 206 12.42 -8.56 11.68
C MET A 206 12.26 -8.98 13.13
N VAL A 207 11.79 -10.22 13.39
CA VAL A 207 11.76 -10.78 14.75
C VAL A 207 13.18 -10.85 15.31
N ILE A 208 14.14 -11.38 14.54
CA ILE A 208 15.54 -11.48 14.96
C ILE A 208 16.13 -10.10 15.25
N ASN A 209 16.00 -9.15 14.33
CA ASN A 209 16.52 -7.79 14.53
C ASN A 209 15.91 -7.10 15.77
N MET A 210 14.61 -7.28 16.01
CA MET A 210 13.96 -6.73 17.18
C MET A 210 14.50 -7.35 18.47
N LEU A 211 14.68 -8.67 18.51
CA LEU A 211 15.27 -9.36 19.67
C LEU A 211 16.74 -8.94 19.90
N GLU A 212 17.52 -8.76 18.83
CA GLU A 212 18.90 -8.23 18.89
C GLU A 212 18.92 -6.80 19.43
N TRP A 213 17.98 -5.94 19.03
CA TRP A 213 17.86 -4.58 19.57
C TRP A 213 17.47 -4.57 21.04
N LEU A 214 16.55 -5.43 21.46
CA LEU A 214 16.17 -5.59 22.86
C LEU A 214 17.37 -6.06 23.70
N ALA A 215 18.13 -7.05 23.21
CA ALA A 215 19.36 -7.51 23.85
C ALA A 215 20.40 -6.39 23.95
N SER A 216 20.62 -5.66 22.86
CA SER A 216 21.59 -4.54 22.81
C SER A 216 21.23 -3.38 23.73
N ALA A 217 19.93 -3.06 23.84
CA ALA A 217 19.44 -2.04 24.75
C ALA A 217 19.60 -2.44 26.23
N SER A 218 19.41 -3.74 26.51
CA SER A 218 19.64 -4.30 27.85
C SER A 218 21.11 -4.18 28.26
N ASP A 219 22.05 -4.42 27.35
CA ASP A 219 23.50 -4.32 27.64
C ASP A 219 23.99 -2.88 27.77
N LYS A 220 23.53 -1.94 26.93
CA LYS A 220 23.89 -0.51 27.05
C LYS A 220 23.50 0.09 28.39
N SER A 221 22.39 -0.36 28.97
CA SER A 221 21.94 0.10 30.29
C SER A 221 22.91 -0.27 31.43
N LYS A 222 23.78 -1.29 31.25
CA LYS A 222 24.79 -1.65 32.26
C LYS A 222 26.04 -0.78 32.19
N ASP A 223 26.44 -0.37 30.99
CA ASP A 223 27.63 0.47 30.77
C ASP A 223 27.35 1.95 31.14
N GLU A 224 26.12 2.43 30.92
CA GLU A 224 25.73 3.82 31.21
C GLU A 224 25.74 4.17 32.71
N TYR A 225 25.57 3.19 33.61
CA TYR A 225 25.71 3.41 35.07
C TYR A 225 27.17 3.54 35.53
N LEU A 226 28.14 3.10 34.73
CA LEU A 226 29.58 3.27 35.02
C LEU A 226 30.16 4.54 34.39
N GLU A 227 29.54 5.07 33.32
CA GLU A 227 29.98 6.28 32.61
C GLU A 227 29.14 7.54 32.92
N LEU A 228 28.34 7.54 33.98
CA LEU A 228 27.59 8.71 34.46
C LEU A 228 28.48 9.74 35.18
N GLY A 229 29.64 10.01 34.58
CA GLY A 229 30.72 10.83 35.09
C GLY A 229 31.39 11.73 34.05
N SER A 230 30.85 11.97 32.85
CA SER A 230 31.19 13.16 32.04
C SER A 230 30.48 13.22 30.67
N ASN A 231 29.58 14.20 30.53
CA ASN A 231 29.22 14.98 29.33
C ASN A 231 29.16 14.35 27.91
N LEU A 232 28.00 14.62 27.27
CA LEU A 232 27.70 14.75 25.83
C LEU A 232 27.35 13.49 25.01
N VAL A 233 26.04 13.23 24.98
CA VAL A 233 25.15 12.70 23.91
C VAL A 233 25.84 12.25 22.61
N GLY A 234 25.92 10.92 22.42
CA GLY A 234 26.25 10.25 21.16
C GLY A 234 25.00 9.69 20.48
N VAL A 235 24.77 10.10 19.24
CA VAL A 235 23.60 9.77 18.40
C VAL A 235 23.73 8.37 17.79
N ALA A 236 22.75 7.50 18.04
CA ALA A 236 22.53 6.26 17.31
C ALA A 236 21.35 6.43 16.32
N LEU A 237 21.59 6.16 15.03
CA LEU A 237 20.62 6.28 13.94
C LEU A 237 19.51 5.21 14.05
N SER A 238 18.32 5.63 14.50
CA SER A 238 17.09 4.84 14.67
C SER A 238 16.00 5.33 13.70
N PRO A 239 14.89 4.59 13.44
CA PRO A 239 13.64 5.10 12.85
C PRO A 239 13.18 6.46 13.41
N MET A 240 13.63 6.80 14.62
CA MET A 240 13.55 8.15 15.17
C MET A 240 14.16 9.22 14.27
N VAL A 241 15.24 9.03 13.50
CA VAL A 241 15.82 10.09 12.64
C VAL A 241 14.94 10.40 11.42
N ILE A 242 14.21 9.40 10.91
CA ILE A 242 13.19 9.60 9.88
C ILE A 242 12.02 10.37 10.47
N PHE A 243 11.55 9.96 11.66
CA PHE A 243 10.50 10.66 12.40
C PHE A 243 10.93 12.08 12.82
N ASP A 244 12.19 12.29 13.20
CA ASP A 244 12.73 13.54 13.73
C ASP A 244 13.08 14.51 12.60
N ARG A 245 13.49 14.06 11.41
CA ARG A 245 13.53 14.92 10.20
C ARG A 245 12.13 15.25 9.69
N PHE A 246 11.20 14.28 9.65
CA PHE A 246 9.80 14.55 9.32
C PHE A 246 9.19 15.56 10.31
N MET A 247 9.49 15.38 11.60
CA MET A 247 8.99 16.23 12.67
C MET A 247 9.74 17.56 12.73
N THR A 248 11.00 17.64 12.30
CA THR A 248 11.73 18.92 12.15
C THR A 248 11.17 19.74 10.99
N ILE A 249 10.83 19.12 9.86
CA ILE A 249 10.13 19.78 8.73
C ILE A 249 8.74 20.24 9.18
N TYR A 250 8.02 19.42 9.95
CA TYR A 250 6.72 19.74 10.55
C TYR A 250 6.81 20.88 11.58
N LEU A 251 7.80 20.85 12.48
CA LEU A 251 7.98 21.80 13.59
C LEU A 251 8.59 23.15 13.14
N GLN A 252 9.43 23.17 12.11
CA GLN A 252 9.94 24.43 11.54
C GLN A 252 8.82 25.29 10.92
N HIS A 253 7.73 24.67 10.44
CA HIS A 253 6.55 25.38 9.92
C HIS A 253 5.40 25.56 10.92
N ALA A 254 5.32 24.73 11.97
CA ALA A 254 4.36 24.93 13.06
C ALA A 254 4.68 26.17 13.92
N ARG A 255 5.89 26.72 13.82
CA ARG A 255 6.31 27.93 14.55
C ARG A 255 5.83 29.25 13.94
N GLN A 256 5.16 29.25 12.79
CA GLN A 256 4.70 30.49 12.15
C GLN A 256 3.19 30.71 12.10
N GLU A 257 2.32 29.71 12.22
CA GLU A 257 0.85 29.95 12.21
C GLU A 257 0.09 28.93 13.06
N SER A 258 -0.88 29.42 13.84
CA SER A 258 -1.63 28.74 14.89
C SER A 258 -2.77 27.82 14.39
N GLU A 259 -2.60 27.11 13.28
CA GLU A 259 -3.64 26.19 12.77
C GLU A 259 -3.12 24.75 12.60
N GLN A 260 -3.97 23.77 12.94
CA GLN A 260 -3.71 22.33 12.82
C GLN A 260 -3.49 21.92 11.35
N LYS A 261 -2.29 21.41 11.04
CA LYS A 261 -1.89 20.95 9.69
C LYS A 261 -1.85 19.41 9.61
N TYR A 262 -2.35 18.84 8.52
CA TYR A 262 -2.34 17.39 8.22
C TYR A 262 -1.34 17.05 7.10
N LEU A 263 -0.84 15.82 7.08
CA LEU A 263 0.19 15.32 6.14
C LEU A 263 -0.43 14.34 5.12
N GLN A 264 -0.31 14.60 3.82
CA GLN A 264 -0.73 13.69 2.73
C GLN A 264 0.49 13.32 1.88
N ILE A 265 0.69 12.01 1.63
CA ILE A 265 1.85 11.49 0.88
C ILE A 265 1.37 10.85 -0.41
N GLN A 266 1.78 11.39 -1.57
CA GLN A 266 1.55 10.78 -2.88
C GLN A 266 2.87 10.21 -3.42
N CYS A 267 2.89 8.92 -3.77
CA CYS A 267 4.05 8.24 -4.36
C CYS A 267 3.84 8.01 -5.85
N THR A 268 4.71 8.58 -6.69
CA THR A 268 4.87 8.18 -8.10
C THR A 268 6.10 7.26 -8.24
N GLN A 269 6.37 6.72 -9.44
CA GLN A 269 7.58 5.92 -9.67
C GLN A 269 8.88 6.74 -9.58
N GLN A 270 8.78 8.07 -9.61
CA GLN A 270 9.93 8.99 -9.65
C GLN A 270 9.92 10.05 -8.54
N ALA A 271 8.84 10.22 -7.78
CA ALA A 271 8.80 11.24 -6.72
C ALA A 271 7.89 10.83 -5.57
N VAL A 272 8.22 11.31 -4.37
CA VAL A 272 7.33 11.30 -3.21
C VAL A 272 6.93 12.76 -2.95
N LEU A 273 5.66 13.07 -3.19
CA LEU A 273 5.07 14.36 -2.87
C LEU A 273 4.58 14.34 -1.43
N ILE A 274 5.06 15.28 -0.61
CA ILE A 274 4.67 15.43 0.79
C ILE A 274 3.87 16.73 0.91
N GLN A 275 2.56 16.61 1.15
CA GLN A 275 1.64 17.72 1.28
C GLN A 275 1.37 18.02 2.76
N ILE A 276 1.37 19.31 3.12
CA ILE A 276 0.96 19.81 4.43
C ILE A 276 -0.30 20.67 4.19
N ALA A 277 -1.49 20.14 4.50
CA ALA A 277 -2.78 20.78 4.16
C ALA A 277 -3.55 21.28 5.40
N ASN A 278 -4.32 22.37 5.22
CA ASN A 278 -5.20 22.98 6.22
C ASN A 278 -6.60 22.31 6.25
N LYS A 279 -7.02 21.88 7.45
CA LYS A 279 -8.39 21.54 7.94
C LYS A 279 -9.16 20.26 7.51
N SER A 280 -9.60 19.59 8.60
CA SER A 280 -10.83 18.83 8.94
C SER A 280 -11.46 17.84 7.95
N PHE A 281 -11.32 16.54 8.24
CA PHE A 281 -12.31 15.52 7.88
C PHE A 281 -12.69 14.67 9.10
N SER A 282 -14.00 14.50 9.30
CA SER A 282 -14.57 13.54 10.24
C SER A 282 -14.41 12.14 9.68
N ILE A 283 -13.61 11.30 10.35
CA ILE A 283 -13.48 9.88 10.02
C ILE A 283 -14.69 9.17 10.61
N TYR A 284 -15.68 8.84 9.78
CA TYR A 284 -16.54 7.69 10.09
C TYR A 284 -15.71 6.41 9.94
N PRO A 285 -15.78 5.46 10.89
CA PRO A 285 -14.99 4.25 10.85
C PRO A 285 -15.60 3.29 9.83
N THR A 286 -15.23 3.45 8.57
CA THR A 286 -15.33 2.35 7.59
C THR A 286 -13.96 1.68 7.46
N PRO A 287 -13.87 0.34 7.56
CA PRO A 287 -12.61 -0.37 7.53
C PRO A 287 -11.91 -0.12 6.20
N LEU A 288 -10.70 0.43 6.26
CA LEU A 288 -9.76 0.39 5.14
C LEU A 288 -9.57 -1.09 4.75
N VAL A 289 -10.18 -1.50 3.65
CA VAL A 289 -9.78 -2.71 2.93
C VAL A 289 -8.41 -2.40 2.32
N GLY A 290 -7.38 -2.51 3.14
CA GLY A 290 -5.99 -2.39 2.74
C GLY A 290 -5.61 -3.59 1.89
N GLY A 291 -5.43 -3.38 0.59
CA GLY A 291 -4.69 -4.33 -0.23
C GLY A 291 -3.23 -4.38 0.22
N SER A 292 -2.71 -5.57 0.50
CA SER A 292 -1.29 -5.78 0.82
C SER A 292 -0.42 -5.69 -0.43
N PHE A 293 0.77 -5.12 -0.31
CA PHE A 293 1.79 -5.17 -1.37
C PHE A 293 2.59 -6.50 -1.26
N PRO A 294 2.84 -7.24 -2.36
CA PRO A 294 3.59 -8.51 -2.33
C PRO A 294 5.02 -8.38 -1.76
N PHE A 295 5.63 -9.48 -1.31
CA PHE A 295 6.98 -9.54 -0.69
C PHE A 295 8.09 -8.77 -1.46
N ALA A 296 8.09 -8.84 -2.80
CA ALA A 296 9.04 -8.10 -3.65
C ALA A 296 8.92 -6.57 -3.53
N TRP A 297 7.76 -6.07 -3.10
CA TRP A 297 7.48 -4.65 -2.92
C TRP A 297 7.90 -4.14 -1.54
N ARG A 298 8.12 -4.96 -0.51
CA ARG A 298 8.60 -4.48 0.79
C ARG A 298 10.02 -3.93 0.71
N ILE A 299 10.90 -4.60 -0.03
CA ILE A 299 12.26 -4.10 -0.33
C ILE A 299 12.17 -2.84 -1.19
N ALA A 300 11.28 -2.80 -2.18
CA ALA A 300 11.07 -1.63 -3.02
C ALA A 300 10.55 -0.43 -2.20
N VAL A 301 9.56 -0.64 -1.33
CA VAL A 301 8.98 0.37 -0.43
C VAL A 301 10.02 0.83 0.59
N LYS A 302 10.76 -0.07 1.24
CA LYS A 302 11.86 0.31 2.16
C LYS A 302 12.96 1.10 1.44
N ARG A 303 13.32 0.70 0.21
CA ARG A 303 14.26 1.44 -0.63
C ARG A 303 13.70 2.81 -1.02
N THR A 304 12.41 2.90 -1.36
CA THR A 304 11.73 4.15 -1.67
C THR A 304 11.65 5.07 -0.46
N LEU A 305 11.31 4.56 0.71
CA LEU A 305 11.26 5.33 1.96
C LEU A 305 12.65 5.78 2.41
N HIS A 306 13.68 4.93 2.32
CA HIS A 306 15.06 5.30 2.61
C HIS A 306 15.59 6.36 1.62
N ARG A 307 15.25 6.23 0.34
CA ARG A 307 15.59 7.24 -0.66
C ARG A 307 14.79 8.53 -0.44
N ALA A 308 13.53 8.45 -0.02
CA ALA A 308 12.75 9.61 0.38
C ALA A 308 13.37 10.31 1.61
N SER A 309 13.89 9.56 2.57
CA SER A 309 14.53 10.16 3.76
C SER A 309 15.89 10.81 3.49
N MET A 310 16.59 10.38 2.44
CA MET A 310 17.93 10.86 2.07
C MET A 310 17.95 11.76 0.84
N GLY A 311 16.86 11.81 0.08
CA GLY A 311 16.78 12.51 -1.19
C GLY A 311 16.80 14.03 -1.02
N PRO A 312 17.39 14.77 -1.98
CA PRO A 312 17.39 16.22 -1.95
C PRO A 312 15.95 16.76 -2.08
N VAL A 313 15.62 17.75 -1.27
CA VAL A 313 14.36 18.47 -1.39
C VAL A 313 14.47 19.47 -2.54
N ALA A 314 13.54 19.41 -3.47
CA ALA A 314 13.35 20.34 -4.57
C ALA A 314 12.01 21.06 -4.44
N ARG A 315 11.85 22.14 -5.21
CA ARG A 315 10.60 22.86 -5.29
C ARG A 315 9.76 22.30 -6.44
N LEU A 316 8.45 22.40 -6.29
CA LEU A 316 7.47 22.02 -7.29
C LEU A 316 6.44 23.14 -7.40
N ASP A 317 6.25 23.65 -8.59
CA ASP A 317 5.19 24.61 -8.83
C ASP A 317 3.82 23.99 -8.56
N SER A 318 2.97 24.78 -7.90
CA SER A 318 1.62 24.38 -7.54
C SER A 318 0.64 25.13 -8.42
N TRP A 319 -0.41 24.44 -8.82
CA TRP A 319 -1.34 24.93 -9.83
C TRP A 319 -2.78 24.73 -9.38
N LYS A 320 -3.53 25.83 -9.34
CA LYS A 320 -4.97 25.78 -9.11
C LYS A 320 -5.66 25.44 -10.43
N ILE A 321 -6.55 24.47 -10.37
CA ILE A 321 -7.44 24.11 -11.46
C ILE A 321 -8.87 24.54 -11.14
N LEU A 322 -9.56 25.10 -12.13
CA LEU A 322 -10.96 25.49 -12.07
C LEU A 322 -11.68 24.90 -13.28
N VAL A 323 -12.69 24.08 -13.01
CA VAL A 323 -13.60 23.53 -14.02
C VAL A 323 -14.92 24.28 -13.92
N SER A 324 -15.30 25.02 -14.94
CA SER A 324 -16.55 25.79 -14.98
C SER A 324 -17.49 25.22 -16.03
N MET A 325 -18.69 24.82 -15.59
CA MET A 325 -19.70 24.16 -16.42
C MET A 325 -21.00 24.99 -16.42
N PRO A 326 -21.25 25.77 -17.48
CA PRO A 326 -22.46 26.57 -17.59
C PRO A 326 -23.73 25.71 -17.73
N SER A 327 -23.65 24.49 -18.27
CA SER A 327 -24.83 23.63 -18.49
C SER A 327 -25.55 23.18 -17.21
N GLY A 328 -24.95 23.38 -16.03
CA GLY A 328 -25.56 23.04 -14.74
C GLY A 328 -25.68 21.55 -14.44
N GLU A 329 -25.14 20.68 -15.30
CA GLU A 329 -25.11 19.24 -15.07
C GLU A 329 -24.20 18.89 -13.87
N VAL A 330 -24.65 17.95 -13.05
CA VAL A 330 -23.87 17.46 -11.91
C VAL A 330 -22.96 16.33 -12.39
N VAL A 331 -21.66 16.51 -12.19
CA VAL A 331 -20.65 15.49 -12.45
C VAL A 331 -20.10 14.97 -11.13
N ASP A 332 -19.52 13.78 -11.17
CA ASP A 332 -18.72 13.21 -10.09
C ASP A 332 -17.23 13.41 -10.46
N PRO A 333 -16.61 14.55 -10.09
CA PRO A 333 -15.24 14.83 -10.43
C PRO A 333 -14.26 14.06 -9.51
N PRO A 334 -12.96 14.08 -9.81
CA PRO A 334 -11.92 13.61 -8.89
C PRO A 334 -12.10 14.14 -7.46
N TYR A 335 -11.70 13.36 -6.46
CA TYR A 335 -11.83 13.72 -5.04
C TYR A 335 -11.07 15.00 -4.67
N SER A 336 -10.05 15.35 -5.46
CA SER A 336 -9.26 16.57 -5.33
C SER A 336 -9.96 17.82 -5.83
N LEU A 337 -11.07 17.69 -6.56
CA LEU A 337 -11.92 18.81 -6.99
C LEU A 337 -13.13 18.94 -6.06
N LYS A 338 -13.27 20.12 -5.46
CA LYS A 338 -14.41 20.46 -4.60
C LYS A 338 -15.32 21.44 -5.31
N PRO A 339 -16.63 21.46 -5.00
CA PRO A 339 -17.52 22.52 -5.49
C PRO A 339 -16.95 23.89 -5.10
N ALA A 340 -16.79 24.77 -6.08
CA ALA A 340 -16.41 26.16 -5.89
C ALA A 340 -17.66 27.02 -5.70
N GLU A 341 -17.50 28.21 -5.10
CA GLU A 341 -18.58 29.20 -5.08
C GLU A 341 -19.01 29.55 -6.52
N GLU A 342 -20.33 29.78 -6.68
CA GLU A 342 -20.93 30.17 -7.95
C GLU A 342 -20.37 31.52 -8.39
N ASN A 343 -19.46 31.50 -9.38
CA ASN A 343 -18.82 32.69 -9.91
C ASN A 343 -19.52 33.19 -11.18
N GLU A 344 -19.55 34.51 -11.36
CA GLU A 344 -19.88 35.13 -12.65
C GLU A 344 -18.86 34.66 -13.70
N LEU A 345 -19.34 34.21 -14.86
CA LEU A 345 -18.49 33.78 -15.96
C LEU A 345 -17.61 34.97 -16.40
N ASP A 346 -16.30 34.74 -16.45
CA ASP A 346 -15.29 35.72 -16.89
C ASP A 346 -15.66 36.23 -18.30
N GLN A 347 -16.12 37.48 -18.41
CA GLN A 347 -16.76 38.11 -19.58
C GLN A 347 -15.85 38.27 -20.82
N GLY A 348 -14.67 37.65 -20.81
CA GLY A 348 -13.59 37.90 -21.78
C GLY A 348 -13.66 37.12 -23.09
N LEU A 349 -14.50 36.08 -23.24
CA LEU A 349 -14.57 35.28 -24.47
C LEU A 349 -15.99 34.77 -24.72
N ASP A 350 -16.54 35.17 -25.88
CA ASP A 350 -17.82 34.85 -26.53
C ASP A 350 -18.65 33.72 -25.88
N VAL A 351 -19.18 33.99 -24.69
CA VAL A 351 -20.20 33.16 -24.06
C VAL A 351 -21.48 33.48 -24.80
N GLY A 352 -21.99 32.52 -25.59
CA GLY A 352 -23.16 32.74 -26.46
C GLY A 352 -24.29 33.48 -25.74
N VAL A 353 -25.05 34.26 -26.52
CA VAL A 353 -25.99 35.34 -26.13
C VAL A 353 -27.00 35.00 -25.00
N ASP A 354 -27.15 33.73 -24.62
CA ASP A 354 -28.11 33.23 -23.61
C ASP A 354 -27.48 32.35 -22.49
N ALA A 355 -26.20 32.54 -22.13
CA ALA A 355 -25.59 31.71 -21.09
C ALA A 355 -26.17 31.94 -19.69
N PRO A 356 -26.40 30.85 -18.90
CA PRO A 356 -26.87 30.99 -17.54
C PRO A 356 -25.88 31.82 -16.71
N LEU A 357 -26.42 32.78 -15.95
CA LEU A 357 -25.67 33.74 -15.10
C LEU A 357 -24.78 33.08 -14.05
N VAL A 358 -24.96 31.78 -13.82
CA VAL A 358 -24.30 31.00 -12.78
C VAL A 358 -23.78 29.69 -13.39
N ALA A 359 -22.47 29.48 -13.34
CA ALA A 359 -21.84 28.24 -13.74
C ALA A 359 -21.53 27.37 -12.52
N LYS A 360 -21.95 26.10 -12.56
CA LYS A 360 -21.45 25.12 -11.57
C LYS A 360 -19.97 24.95 -11.78
N SER A 361 -19.20 25.24 -10.74
CA SER A 361 -17.75 25.23 -10.81
C SER A 361 -17.16 24.29 -9.78
N TYR A 362 -16.05 23.67 -10.14
CA TYR A 362 -15.27 22.82 -9.26
C TYR A 362 -13.83 23.29 -9.28
N GLU A 363 -13.22 23.41 -8.10
CA GLU A 363 -11.84 23.86 -7.96
C GLU A 363 -11.00 22.90 -7.13
N GLY A 364 -9.71 22.92 -7.40
CA GLY A 364 -8.75 22.12 -6.65
C GLY A 364 -7.32 22.47 -7.03
N VAL A 365 -6.40 21.59 -6.63
CA VAL A 365 -4.99 21.67 -6.99
C VAL A 365 -4.65 20.39 -7.74
N PHE A 366 -3.95 20.52 -8.88
CA PHE A 366 -3.37 19.37 -9.57
C PHE A 366 -1.84 19.47 -9.48
N TYR A 367 -1.19 18.31 -9.37
CA TYR A 367 0.23 18.24 -9.03
C TYR A 367 1.08 17.55 -10.09
N ASN A 368 0.51 16.61 -10.86
CA ASN A 368 1.26 15.79 -11.80
C ASN A 368 0.86 16.09 -13.24
N TYR A 369 -0.35 15.70 -13.65
CA TYR A 369 -0.82 15.94 -15.01
C TYR A 369 -2.34 15.96 -15.11
N LEU A 370 -2.83 16.66 -16.13
CA LEU A 370 -4.19 16.61 -16.64
C LEU A 370 -4.15 16.07 -18.08
N SER A 371 -4.92 15.04 -18.40
CA SER A 371 -5.10 14.55 -19.77
C SER A 371 -6.55 14.68 -20.24
N ILE A 372 -6.72 15.02 -21.52
CA ILE A 372 -8.01 15.17 -22.19
C ILE A 372 -8.01 14.29 -23.44
N GLY A 373 -9.08 13.51 -23.61
CA GLY A 373 -9.32 12.69 -24.79
C GLY A 373 -8.95 11.22 -24.59
N MET A 374 -8.25 10.67 -25.58
CA MET A 374 -8.09 9.22 -25.73
C MET A 374 -7.37 8.57 -24.53
N ASP A 375 -6.36 9.22 -23.95
CA ASP A 375 -5.65 8.70 -22.77
C ASP A 375 -6.58 8.59 -21.55
N ALA A 376 -7.30 9.67 -21.24
CA ALA A 376 -8.29 9.72 -20.18
C ALA A 376 -9.43 8.71 -20.40
N GLN A 377 -9.82 8.43 -21.65
CA GLN A 377 -10.81 7.42 -21.98
C GLN A 377 -10.34 6.00 -21.62
N VAL A 378 -9.08 5.66 -21.90
CA VAL A 378 -8.48 4.37 -21.51
C VAL A 378 -8.41 4.28 -19.98
N ALA A 379 -7.99 5.35 -19.32
CA ALA A 379 -7.96 5.41 -17.85
C ALA A 379 -9.36 5.24 -17.25
N TYR A 380 -10.38 5.88 -17.82
CA TYR A 380 -11.78 5.73 -17.39
C TYR A 380 -12.28 4.29 -17.54
N GLY A 381 -12.03 3.65 -18.69
CA GLY A 381 -12.38 2.25 -18.92
C GLY A 381 -11.70 1.29 -17.93
N PHE A 382 -10.41 1.51 -17.68
CA PHE A 382 -9.65 0.74 -16.69
C PHE A 382 -10.16 0.96 -15.25
N HIS A 383 -10.43 2.21 -14.87
CA HIS A 383 -10.98 2.57 -13.56
C HIS A 383 -12.34 1.90 -13.33
N HIS A 384 -13.23 1.95 -14.32
CA HIS A 384 -14.53 1.30 -14.24
C HIS A 384 -14.42 -0.24 -14.15
N LEU A 385 -13.51 -0.87 -14.91
CA LEU A 385 -13.24 -2.31 -14.76
C LEU A 385 -12.75 -2.64 -13.34
N ARG A 386 -11.82 -1.85 -12.80
CA ARG A 386 -11.27 -2.09 -11.46
C ARG A 386 -12.36 -2.00 -10.38
N ASN A 387 -13.29 -1.05 -10.51
CA ASN A 387 -14.38 -0.89 -9.55
C ASN A 387 -15.45 -2.00 -9.70
N THR A 388 -15.72 -2.46 -10.92
CA THR A 388 -16.75 -3.50 -11.17
C THR A 388 -16.24 -4.93 -10.98
N LYS A 389 -14.97 -5.19 -11.31
CA LYS A 389 -14.33 -6.51 -11.27
C LYS A 389 -12.92 -6.41 -10.65
N PRO A 390 -12.81 -6.08 -9.35
CA PRO A 390 -11.53 -5.85 -8.68
C PRO A 390 -10.59 -7.07 -8.73
N TYR A 391 -11.14 -8.29 -8.82
CA TYR A 391 -10.37 -9.54 -8.92
C TYR A 391 -9.51 -9.65 -10.19
N LEU A 392 -9.87 -8.95 -11.27
CA LEU A 392 -9.07 -8.92 -12.51
C LEU A 392 -7.86 -7.97 -12.40
N ALA A 393 -7.91 -7.01 -11.47
CA ALA A 393 -6.95 -5.89 -11.37
C ALA A 393 -6.06 -5.95 -10.10
N GLN A 394 -5.81 -7.15 -9.57
CA GLN A 394 -5.09 -7.34 -8.30
C GLN A 394 -3.55 -7.30 -8.42
N GLY A 395 -3.01 -7.40 -9.64
CA GLY A 395 -1.57 -7.50 -9.87
C GLY A 395 -1.02 -6.43 -10.82
N PRO A 396 0.21 -5.91 -10.62
CA PRO A 396 0.80 -4.88 -11.48
C PRO A 396 1.02 -5.35 -12.92
N ILE A 397 1.33 -6.64 -13.14
CA ILE A 397 1.43 -7.23 -14.48
C ILE A 397 0.05 -7.31 -15.13
N SER A 398 -0.95 -7.83 -14.40
CA SER A 398 -2.34 -7.87 -14.84
C SER A 398 -2.87 -6.48 -15.17
N ASN A 399 -2.57 -5.48 -14.35
CA ASN A 399 -2.97 -4.08 -14.58
C ASN A 399 -2.33 -3.52 -15.84
N LYS A 400 -1.04 -3.77 -16.08
CA LYS A 400 -0.36 -3.38 -17.32
C LYS A 400 -0.96 -4.07 -18.55
N LEU A 401 -1.25 -5.37 -18.46
CA LEU A 401 -1.86 -6.14 -19.55
C LEU A 401 -3.30 -5.68 -19.85
N ILE A 402 -4.09 -5.41 -18.82
CA ILE A 402 -5.48 -4.92 -18.96
C ILE A 402 -5.47 -3.50 -19.54
N TYR A 403 -4.61 -2.61 -19.05
CA TYR A 403 -4.48 -1.25 -19.59
C TYR A 403 -4.04 -1.28 -21.08
N SER A 404 -3.10 -2.17 -21.41
CA SER A 404 -2.70 -2.45 -22.80
C SER A 404 -3.86 -3.02 -23.63
N GLY A 405 -4.65 -3.93 -23.05
CA GLY A 405 -5.84 -4.51 -23.67
C GLY A 405 -6.93 -3.47 -23.96
N PHE A 406 -7.22 -2.56 -23.02
CA PHE A 406 -8.14 -1.43 -23.24
C PHE A 406 -7.64 -0.48 -24.32
N SER A 407 -6.32 -0.28 -24.39
CA SER A 407 -5.72 0.47 -25.50
C SER A 407 -6.09 -0.23 -26.82
N CYS A 408 -5.83 -1.53 -26.98
CA CYS A 408 -6.20 -2.28 -28.20
C CYS A 408 -7.70 -2.23 -28.55
N THR A 409 -8.61 -2.44 -27.59
CA THR A 409 -10.05 -2.58 -27.84
C THR A 409 -10.78 -1.26 -28.03
N GLN A 410 -10.29 -0.16 -27.43
CA GLN A 410 -10.79 1.20 -27.67
C GLN A 410 -10.25 1.80 -28.99
N GLY A 411 -9.64 0.98 -29.85
CA GLY A 411 -9.19 1.38 -31.19
C GLY A 411 -7.85 2.10 -31.22
N TRP A 412 -7.05 2.10 -30.16
CA TRP A 412 -5.74 2.78 -30.06
C TRP A 412 -4.74 2.30 -31.13
N PHE A 413 -4.69 0.99 -31.37
CA PHE A 413 -3.79 0.34 -32.33
C PHE A 413 -4.48 -0.13 -33.62
N CYS A 414 -5.81 -0.27 -33.59
CA CYS A 414 -6.67 -0.74 -34.68
C CYS A 414 -7.61 0.36 -35.20
N THR A 415 -7.12 1.60 -35.28
CA THR A 415 -7.87 2.76 -35.81
C THR A 415 -8.50 2.59 -37.19
N PRO A 416 -8.06 1.69 -38.11
CA PRO A 416 -8.73 1.53 -39.41
C PRO A 416 -10.08 0.79 -39.36
N PHE A 417 -10.46 0.15 -38.25
CA PHE A 417 -11.65 -0.73 -38.17
C PHE A 417 -12.78 -0.20 -37.29
N ALA A 418 -12.62 0.95 -36.63
CA ALA A 418 -13.70 1.62 -35.90
C ALA A 418 -14.49 2.53 -36.86
N SER A 419 -15.73 2.19 -37.12
CA SER A 419 -16.58 2.73 -38.18
C SER A 419 -17.22 4.09 -37.92
N ASP A 420 -16.94 4.76 -36.78
CA ASP A 420 -17.55 6.06 -36.46
C ASP A 420 -16.61 7.25 -36.78
N PRO A 421 -16.94 8.11 -37.77
CA PRO A 421 -16.15 9.29 -38.13
C PRO A 421 -16.08 10.35 -37.03
N GLY A 422 -17.01 10.35 -36.07
CA GLY A 422 -17.09 11.33 -34.98
C GLY A 422 -15.84 11.34 -34.10
N LEU A 423 -15.19 10.19 -33.90
CA LEU A 423 -14.03 9.94 -33.03
C LEU A 423 -12.66 10.43 -33.57
N ARG A 424 -12.62 11.18 -34.68
CA ARG A 424 -11.39 11.35 -35.49
C ARG A 424 -10.40 12.43 -35.01
N GLY A 425 -10.65 13.17 -33.95
CA GLY A 425 -9.62 14.03 -33.32
C GLY A 425 -10.17 15.12 -32.41
N LEU A 426 -9.35 15.57 -31.46
CA LEU A 426 -9.75 16.56 -30.43
C LEU A 426 -10.03 17.96 -30.99
N ARG A 427 -9.54 18.28 -32.18
CA ARG A 427 -9.65 19.64 -32.78
C ARG A 427 -11.08 20.17 -32.91
N ASN A 428 -12.07 19.26 -32.97
CA ASN A 428 -13.47 19.64 -33.18
C ASN A 428 -14.18 19.98 -31.86
N ILE A 429 -13.62 19.55 -30.72
CA ILE A 429 -14.23 19.70 -29.41
C ILE A 429 -13.36 20.51 -28.44
N LEU A 430 -12.07 20.66 -28.72
CA LEU A 430 -11.09 21.26 -27.83
C LEU A 430 -10.40 22.46 -28.51
N LYS A 431 -10.47 23.62 -27.85
CA LYS A 431 -9.55 24.73 -28.09
C LYS A 431 -8.63 24.91 -26.88
N ILE A 432 -7.41 25.34 -27.14
CA ILE A 432 -6.38 25.56 -26.11
C ILE A 432 -6.05 27.04 -26.12
N HIS A 433 -6.16 27.69 -24.98
CA HIS A 433 -5.70 29.06 -24.77
C HIS A 433 -4.57 29.05 -23.76
N ILE A 434 -3.48 29.78 -24.03
CA ILE A 434 -2.34 29.87 -23.12
C ILE A 434 -2.04 31.32 -22.75
N LYS A 435 -1.40 31.49 -21.61
CA LYS A 435 -0.65 32.71 -21.28
C LYS A 435 0.83 32.41 -21.27
N LYS A 436 1.60 33.22 -22.00
CA LYS A 436 3.06 33.23 -21.92
C LYS A 436 3.51 33.98 -20.66
N VAL A 437 4.74 33.72 -20.24
CA VAL A 437 5.34 34.44 -19.10
C VAL A 437 5.30 35.94 -19.37
N TYR A 438 4.88 36.72 -18.37
CA TYR A 438 4.74 38.19 -18.45
C TYR A 438 3.68 38.72 -19.42
N CYS A 439 2.78 37.87 -19.94
CA CYS A 439 1.66 38.30 -20.78
C CYS A 439 0.32 38.20 -20.03
N SER A 440 -0.48 39.27 -20.06
CA SER A 440 -1.84 39.28 -19.48
C SER A 440 -2.87 38.63 -20.40
N GLU A 441 -2.62 38.63 -21.72
CA GLU A 441 -3.57 38.21 -22.74
C GLU A 441 -3.52 36.70 -23.00
N TRP A 442 -4.68 36.14 -23.32
CA TRP A 442 -4.81 34.75 -23.77
C TRP A 442 -4.48 34.63 -25.26
N GLU A 443 -3.66 33.65 -25.63
CA GLU A 443 -3.35 33.29 -27.01
C GLU A 443 -3.97 31.93 -27.34
N GLU A 444 -4.79 31.86 -28.41
CA GLU A 444 -5.36 30.60 -28.88
C GLU A 444 -4.31 29.78 -29.66
N ILE A 445 -4.19 28.50 -29.31
CA ILE A 445 -3.36 27.51 -29.99
C ILE A 445 -4.24 26.47 -30.70
N ALA A 446 -4.04 26.35 -32.01
CA ALA A 446 -4.73 25.37 -32.82
C ALA A 446 -4.31 23.93 -32.45
N VAL A 447 -5.28 23.08 -32.13
CA VAL A 447 -5.07 21.64 -31.92
C VAL A 447 -4.78 20.97 -33.27
N PRO A 448 -3.62 20.29 -33.45
CA PRO A 448 -3.30 19.66 -34.72
C PRO A 448 -4.31 18.59 -35.14
N LYS A 449 -4.57 18.50 -36.46
CA LYS A 449 -5.66 17.67 -37.03
C LYS A 449 -5.66 16.19 -36.63
N ASN A 450 -4.50 15.63 -36.33
CA ASN A 450 -4.32 14.20 -36.05
C ASN A 450 -4.12 13.92 -34.55
N VAL A 451 -4.36 14.90 -33.67
CA VAL A 451 -4.23 14.74 -32.21
C VAL A 451 -5.52 14.15 -31.64
N ARG A 452 -5.34 13.15 -30.77
CA ARG A 452 -6.42 12.43 -30.08
C ARG A 452 -6.36 12.53 -28.57
N SER A 453 -5.20 12.92 -28.03
CA SER A 453 -5.02 13.18 -26.61
C SER A 453 -4.14 14.41 -26.44
N VAL A 454 -4.50 15.28 -25.51
CA VAL A 454 -3.68 16.39 -25.04
C VAL A 454 -3.38 16.17 -23.56
N VAL A 455 -2.17 16.48 -23.14
CA VAL A 455 -1.71 16.34 -21.75
C VAL A 455 -1.04 17.65 -21.35
N ALA A 456 -1.47 18.21 -20.22
CA ALA A 456 -0.79 19.26 -19.47
C ALA A 456 -0.02 18.60 -18.33
N LEU A 457 1.28 18.86 -18.26
CA LEU A 457 2.22 18.15 -17.41
C LEU A 457 2.97 19.16 -16.52
N ASN A 458 3.02 18.88 -15.21
CA ASN A 458 3.74 19.66 -14.21
C ASN A 458 5.00 18.94 -13.70
N LEU A 459 4.97 17.61 -13.62
CA LEU A 459 6.15 16.79 -13.36
C LEU A 459 6.74 16.32 -14.67
N GLU A 460 8.06 16.33 -14.83
CA GLU A 460 8.75 15.89 -16.07
C GLU A 460 8.40 14.44 -16.50
N SER A 461 7.82 13.65 -15.59
CA SER A 461 7.47 12.25 -15.75
C SER A 461 5.99 12.02 -16.06
N TYR A 462 5.71 11.12 -16.99
CA TYR A 462 4.37 10.70 -17.37
C TYR A 462 4.28 9.17 -17.49
N GLY A 463 3.14 8.60 -17.10
CA GLY A 463 2.76 7.19 -17.34
C GLY A 463 3.86 6.13 -17.10
N SER A 464 4.10 5.75 -15.85
CA SER A 464 5.17 4.79 -15.50
C SER A 464 6.60 5.33 -15.70
N GLY A 465 6.79 6.65 -15.59
CA GLY A 465 8.12 7.26 -15.51
C GLY A 465 8.79 7.58 -16.85
N SER A 466 8.03 7.70 -17.93
CA SER A 466 8.54 8.17 -19.23
C SER A 466 8.64 9.70 -19.24
N HIS A 467 9.54 10.27 -20.05
CA HIS A 467 9.71 11.73 -20.18
C HIS A 467 9.22 12.21 -21.55
N PRO A 468 7.90 12.39 -21.76
CA PRO A 468 7.33 12.67 -23.08
C PRO A 468 7.76 14.02 -23.65
N TRP A 469 8.07 15.00 -22.78
CA TRP A 469 8.66 16.27 -23.19
C TRP A 469 10.09 16.08 -23.68
N GLY A 470 10.89 15.35 -22.89
CA GLY A 470 12.23 14.86 -23.21
C GLY A 470 13.30 15.96 -23.33
N ASN A 471 14.53 15.54 -23.62
CA ASN A 471 15.67 16.44 -23.79
C ASN A 471 15.76 16.92 -25.24
N LEU A 472 15.13 18.06 -25.51
CA LEU A 472 15.06 18.64 -26.85
C LEU A 472 16.40 19.28 -27.24
N LYS A 473 16.74 19.18 -28.53
CA LYS A 473 17.95 19.82 -29.06
C LYS A 473 17.84 21.35 -28.92
N PRO A 474 18.93 22.06 -28.58
CA PRO A 474 18.93 23.52 -28.42
C PRO A 474 18.32 24.28 -29.61
N ASP A 475 18.69 23.92 -30.85
CA ASP A 475 18.16 24.56 -32.06
C ASP A 475 16.63 24.40 -32.20
N TYR A 476 16.08 23.29 -31.70
CA TYR A 476 14.64 23.04 -31.74
C TYR A 476 13.91 23.86 -30.67
N LEU A 477 14.50 23.97 -29.47
CA LEU A 477 13.99 24.84 -28.40
C LEU A 477 13.93 26.29 -28.88
N GLU A 478 15.02 26.81 -29.45
CA GLU A 478 15.09 28.18 -29.98
C GLU A 478 14.06 28.40 -31.09
N LYS A 479 13.99 27.49 -32.07
CA LYS A 479 13.03 27.60 -33.19
C LYS A 479 11.56 27.59 -32.73
N ARG A 480 11.26 26.91 -31.64
CA ARG A 480 9.90 26.78 -31.10
C ARG A 480 9.59 27.79 -30.00
N GLY A 481 10.59 28.52 -29.51
CA GLY A 481 10.47 29.39 -28.35
C GLY A 481 10.20 28.62 -27.05
N PHE A 482 10.75 27.42 -26.94
CA PHE A 482 10.65 26.58 -25.73
C PHE A 482 11.92 26.70 -24.89
N VAL A 483 11.78 26.39 -23.61
CA VAL A 483 12.88 26.25 -22.66
C VAL A 483 13.01 24.80 -22.20
N GLU A 484 14.12 24.47 -21.55
CA GLU A 484 14.27 23.18 -20.88
C GLU A 484 13.18 23.04 -19.80
N ALA A 485 12.54 21.88 -19.73
CA ALA A 485 11.44 21.67 -18.80
C ALA A 485 11.97 21.48 -17.39
N HIS A 486 11.41 22.23 -16.45
CA HIS A 486 11.70 22.10 -15.03
C HIS A 486 10.42 22.25 -14.22
N CYS A 487 10.28 21.47 -13.15
CA CYS A 487 9.06 21.50 -12.34
C CYS A 487 8.87 22.75 -11.45
N ASP A 488 9.80 23.70 -11.46
CA ASP A 488 9.79 24.93 -10.65
C ASP A 488 10.05 26.23 -11.45
N ASP A 489 9.89 26.20 -12.77
CA ASP A 489 10.19 27.30 -13.70
C ASP A 489 9.00 28.26 -13.98
N GLY A 490 7.81 27.94 -13.49
CA GLY A 490 6.58 28.69 -13.73
C GLY A 490 5.83 28.30 -14.99
N LEU A 491 6.17 27.17 -15.62
CA LEU A 491 5.59 26.70 -16.85
C LEU A 491 4.91 25.34 -16.68
N ILE A 492 3.93 25.09 -17.55
CA ILE A 492 3.34 23.77 -17.79
C ILE A 492 3.69 23.34 -19.19
N GLU A 493 4.16 22.10 -19.31
CA GLU A 493 4.40 21.42 -20.57
C GLU A 493 3.09 20.87 -21.15
N ILE A 494 2.72 21.32 -22.34
CA ILE A 494 1.55 20.83 -23.07
C ILE A 494 2.01 20.02 -24.28
N PHE A 495 1.74 18.72 -24.26
CA PHE A 495 2.06 17.82 -25.37
C PHE A 495 0.84 17.00 -25.79
N ALA A 496 0.97 16.29 -26.91
CA ALA A 496 -0.13 15.54 -27.50
C ALA A 496 0.27 14.17 -28.07
N PHE A 497 -0.71 13.26 -28.06
CA PHE A 497 -0.63 11.95 -28.71
C PHE A 497 -1.54 11.91 -29.94
N LYS A 498 -1.01 11.34 -31.04
CA LYS A 498 -1.74 11.21 -32.31
C LYS A 498 -2.62 9.97 -32.36
N HIS A 499 -2.06 8.84 -31.97
CA HIS A 499 -2.70 7.53 -31.98
C HIS A 499 -1.87 6.61 -31.10
N GLY A 500 -2.29 5.36 -31.02
CA GLY A 500 -1.75 4.46 -30.03
C GLY A 500 -0.29 4.10 -30.17
N TRP A 501 0.11 3.73 -31.39
CA TRP A 501 1.51 3.47 -31.72
C TRP A 501 2.42 4.67 -31.40
N HIS A 502 1.96 5.89 -31.67
CA HIS A 502 2.73 7.10 -31.36
C HIS A 502 2.92 7.24 -29.85
N ALA A 503 1.85 7.07 -29.06
CA ALA A 503 1.97 7.09 -27.61
C ALA A 503 2.92 6.00 -27.10
N SER A 504 2.80 4.75 -27.57
CA SER A 504 3.68 3.66 -27.15
C SER A 504 5.17 3.95 -27.43
N PHE A 505 5.50 4.47 -28.60
CA PHE A 505 6.89 4.82 -28.93
C PHE A 505 7.42 5.98 -28.09
N VAL A 506 6.55 6.92 -27.70
CA VAL A 506 6.90 8.00 -26.75
C VAL A 506 7.14 7.43 -25.35
N MET A 507 6.28 6.52 -24.88
CA MET A 507 6.46 5.89 -23.57
C MET A 507 7.74 5.05 -23.48
N THR A 508 8.20 4.48 -24.61
CA THR A 508 9.48 3.76 -24.70
C THR A 508 10.67 4.65 -25.07
N GLU A 509 10.50 5.99 -25.06
CA GLU A 509 11.54 6.97 -25.37
C GLU A 509 12.20 6.82 -26.76
N LEU A 510 11.55 6.12 -27.70
CA LEU A 510 12.04 5.92 -29.07
C LEU A 510 11.80 7.16 -29.94
N ILE A 511 10.76 7.94 -29.62
CA ILE A 511 10.42 9.22 -30.26
C ILE A 511 9.91 10.21 -29.20
N SER A 512 9.95 11.51 -29.50
CA SER A 512 9.35 12.53 -28.62
C SER A 512 7.84 12.67 -28.83
N ALA A 513 7.13 13.14 -27.81
CA ALA A 513 5.73 13.52 -27.97
C ALA A 513 5.58 14.66 -28.98
N LYS A 514 4.32 14.94 -29.38
CA LYS A 514 4.03 16.14 -30.16
C LYS A 514 3.95 17.33 -29.20
N HIS A 515 5.01 18.14 -29.11
CA HIS A 515 5.01 19.37 -28.32
C HIS A 515 4.02 20.39 -28.87
N ILE A 516 3.11 20.87 -28.01
CA ILE A 516 2.11 21.88 -28.33
C ILE A 516 2.60 23.25 -27.86
N ALA A 517 2.84 23.40 -26.54
CA ALA A 517 3.24 24.68 -25.94
C ALA A 517 3.87 24.51 -24.54
N GLN A 518 4.54 25.56 -24.06
CA GLN A 518 4.81 25.82 -22.65
C GLN A 518 4.05 27.08 -22.23
N ALA A 519 3.43 27.07 -21.05
CA ALA A 519 2.54 28.14 -20.64
C ALA A 519 2.58 28.42 -19.14
N ALA A 520 2.48 29.71 -18.77
CA ALA A 520 2.34 30.16 -17.37
C ALA A 520 0.89 30.06 -16.85
N ALA A 521 -0.07 29.89 -17.75
CA ALA A 521 -1.44 29.48 -17.46
C ALA A 521 -2.04 28.85 -18.73
N VAL A 522 -2.93 27.87 -18.56
CA VAL A 522 -3.62 27.22 -19.69
C VAL A 522 -5.11 27.14 -19.41
N ARG A 523 -5.92 27.37 -20.45
CA ARG A 523 -7.38 27.23 -20.42
C ARG A 523 -7.79 26.34 -21.60
N PHE A 524 -8.41 25.21 -21.28
CA PHE A 524 -9.03 24.32 -22.24
C PHE A 524 -10.52 24.68 -22.37
N GLU A 525 -10.96 24.97 -23.59
CA GLU A 525 -12.37 25.16 -23.92
C GLU A 525 -12.89 23.89 -24.57
N LEU A 526 -13.83 23.22 -23.90
CA LEU A 526 -14.52 22.04 -24.38
C LEU A 526 -15.90 22.44 -24.88
N ARG A 527 -16.14 22.33 -26.18
CA ARG A 527 -17.44 22.62 -26.78
C ARG A 527 -18.01 21.37 -27.43
N GLY A 528 -19.27 21.09 -27.11
CA GLY A 528 -20.02 19.99 -27.69
C GLY A 528 -20.37 20.23 -29.15
N GLY A 529 -20.83 19.15 -29.78
CA GLY A 529 -21.27 19.09 -31.17
C GLY A 529 -22.01 17.77 -31.33
N ASP A 530 -21.56 16.90 -32.23
CA ASP A 530 -22.00 15.50 -32.24
C ASP A 530 -21.58 14.72 -30.98
N TRP A 531 -20.65 15.28 -30.19
CA TRP A 531 -20.11 14.68 -28.99
C TRP A 531 -20.89 15.14 -27.75
N LYS A 532 -21.43 14.17 -27.01
CA LYS A 532 -22.14 14.40 -25.74
C LYS A 532 -21.21 14.48 -24.53
N ASP A 533 -20.07 13.81 -24.61
CA ASP A 533 -19.15 13.64 -23.49
C ASP A 533 -17.69 13.69 -23.94
N ALA A 534 -16.84 14.31 -23.14
CA ALA A 534 -15.39 14.21 -23.19
C ALA A 534 -14.88 13.34 -22.03
N PHE A 535 -13.67 12.80 -22.17
CA PHE A 535 -12.98 12.09 -21.09
C PHE A 535 -11.81 12.92 -20.60
N LEU A 536 -11.75 13.11 -19.29
CA LEU A 536 -10.68 13.85 -18.61
C LEU A 536 -10.08 12.98 -17.52
N GLN A 537 -8.82 13.21 -17.21
CA GLN A 537 -8.12 12.55 -16.12
C GLN A 537 -7.16 13.53 -15.46
N MET A 538 -7.17 13.56 -14.14
CA MET A 538 -6.30 14.41 -13.34
C MET A 538 -5.63 13.57 -12.27
N ASP A 539 -4.29 13.60 -12.20
CA ASP A 539 -3.49 12.92 -11.18
C ASP A 539 -3.85 11.44 -10.94
N GLY A 540 -4.31 10.75 -12.00
CA GLY A 540 -4.69 9.33 -11.93
C GLY A 540 -6.18 9.06 -11.75
N GLU A 541 -7.01 10.09 -11.56
CA GLU A 541 -8.46 9.99 -11.37
C GLU A 541 -9.19 10.43 -12.66
N PRO A 542 -9.78 9.49 -13.42
CA PRO A 542 -10.51 9.80 -14.65
C PRO A 542 -11.99 10.04 -14.39
N TRP A 543 -12.61 10.95 -15.15
CA TRP A 543 -14.05 11.17 -15.15
C TRP A 543 -14.58 11.44 -16.57
N LYS A 544 -15.88 11.29 -16.72
CA LYS A 544 -16.60 11.62 -17.95
C LYS A 544 -17.18 13.03 -17.79
N GLN A 545 -16.79 13.93 -18.68
CA GLN A 545 -17.21 15.33 -18.67
C GLN A 545 -18.33 15.54 -19.71
N PRO A 546 -19.56 15.82 -19.29
CA PRO A 546 -20.62 16.18 -20.21
C PRO A 546 -20.29 17.48 -20.96
N MET A 547 -20.73 17.55 -22.20
CA MET A 547 -20.55 18.70 -23.09
C MET A 547 -21.88 19.17 -23.66
N SER A 548 -22.07 20.48 -23.69
CA SER A 548 -23.22 21.13 -24.32
C SER A 548 -22.86 21.63 -25.71
N THR A 549 -23.83 21.59 -26.63
CA THR A 549 -23.73 22.25 -27.95
C THR A 549 -23.74 23.78 -27.82
N ASP A 550 -24.44 24.26 -26.81
CA ASP A 550 -24.79 25.67 -26.65
C ASP A 550 -23.75 26.40 -25.78
N TYR A 551 -23.17 25.69 -24.80
CA TYR A 551 -22.22 26.25 -23.84
C TYR A 551 -20.92 25.46 -23.78
N SER A 552 -19.78 26.17 -23.72
CA SER A 552 -18.48 25.56 -23.50
C SER A 552 -18.22 25.29 -22.02
N THR A 553 -17.63 24.14 -21.72
CA THR A 553 -17.00 23.85 -20.43
C THR A 553 -15.57 24.36 -20.46
N PHE A 554 -15.16 25.10 -19.43
CA PHE A 554 -13.80 25.62 -19.32
C PHE A 554 -13.03 24.87 -18.24
N VAL A 555 -11.81 24.44 -18.56
CA VAL A 555 -10.85 23.90 -17.60
C VAL A 555 -9.65 24.82 -17.58
N GLU A 556 -9.53 25.61 -16.52
CA GLU A 556 -8.48 26.60 -16.37
C GLU A 556 -7.46 26.17 -15.32
N ILE A 557 -6.20 26.35 -15.66
CA ILE A 557 -5.05 26.05 -14.82
C ILE A 557 -4.22 27.32 -14.67
N LYS A 558 -4.01 27.74 -13.42
CA LYS A 558 -3.22 28.93 -13.06
C LYS A 558 -2.23 28.59 -11.95
N LYS A 559 -1.02 29.12 -12.06
CA LYS A 559 0.00 29.01 -11.01
C LYS A 559 -0.48 29.70 -9.73
N VAL A 560 -0.29 29.06 -8.58
CA VAL A 560 -0.49 29.68 -7.27
C VAL A 560 0.81 30.28 -6.76
N PRO A 561 0.76 31.30 -5.87
CA PRO A 561 1.97 31.99 -5.42
C PRO A 561 2.90 31.14 -4.54
N PHE A 562 2.41 30.03 -3.99
CA PHE A 562 3.20 29.12 -3.17
C PHE A 562 3.68 27.91 -3.97
N GLN A 563 4.89 27.43 -3.66
CA GLN A 563 5.47 26.22 -4.23
C GLN A 563 5.32 25.06 -3.25
N SER A 564 5.07 23.87 -3.78
CA SER A 564 5.13 22.61 -3.03
C SER A 564 6.58 22.15 -2.90
N LEU A 565 6.83 21.28 -1.93
CA LEU A 565 8.12 20.60 -1.77
C LEU A 565 8.00 19.17 -2.28
N MET A 566 9.01 18.75 -3.03
CA MET A 566 9.14 17.41 -3.56
C MET A 566 10.51 16.84 -3.20
N ILE A 567 10.60 15.54 -2.98
CA ILE A 567 11.90 14.87 -2.88
C ILE A 567 12.31 14.46 -4.28
N ASN A 568 13.37 15.09 -4.81
CA ASN A 568 13.87 14.83 -6.15
C ASN A 568 14.63 13.49 -6.16
N TRP A 569 14.29 12.65 -7.14
CA TRP A 569 14.84 11.32 -7.33
C TRP A 569 15.72 11.31 -8.59
N ASN A 570 16.96 11.79 -8.47
CA ASN A 570 17.90 11.62 -9.58
C ASN A 570 18.30 10.14 -9.68
N MET A 571 17.87 9.46 -10.76
CA MET A 571 18.34 8.11 -11.12
C MET A 571 19.81 8.08 -11.61
N HIS A 572 20.50 9.22 -11.67
CA HIS A 572 21.85 9.32 -12.25
C HIS A 572 23.01 8.86 -11.35
N TYR A 573 22.74 8.41 -10.11
CA TYR A 573 23.76 7.80 -9.26
C TYR A 573 23.42 6.33 -8.97
N LEU A 574 23.71 5.47 -9.95
CA LEU A 574 24.12 4.07 -9.75
C LEU A 574 24.87 3.57 -10.98
#